data_AF-A0A150AIN0-F1
#
_entry.id   AF-A0A150AIN0-F1
#
_cell.length_a   1.000
_cell.length_b   1.000
_cell.length_c   1.000
_cell.angle_alpha   90.00
_cell.angle_beta   90.00
_cell.angle_gamma   90.00
#
_symmetry.space_group_name_H-M   'P 1'
#
loop_
_entity.id
_entity.type
_entity.pdbx_description
1 polymer ?
#
loop_
_entity_poly.entity_id
_entity_poly.type
_entity_poly.pdbx_seq_one_letter_code
_entity_poly.pdbx_strand_id
1 'polypeptide(L)'
;MKFFHILTIVLPCLSFVTFAQNATQVEGKDLPSFISNLTQQVYEDTIKFSRDDLLHTQVGSRNKKGYSKLYMINGKYAYKLDIIAGELVEQFVKEVLVLDKIESICIRQGDISYSQSIYGSHVVDEVIHIKIKAKARFNPKVGGLKKKGKTGNNFEQRLDNEILIRI
;
A
#
# COMPACT_ATOMS: atom_id res chain seq x y z
N MET A 1 51.37 -7.98 -44.39
CA MET A 1 50.73 -7.23 -43.28
C MET A 1 49.79 -6.22 -43.92
N LYS A 2 48.47 -6.18 -43.76
CA LYS A 2 47.53 -6.66 -42.73
C LYS A 2 46.18 -6.95 -43.42
N PHE A 3 45.53 -8.05 -43.06
CA PHE A 3 44.14 -8.34 -43.43
C PHE A 3 43.21 -7.46 -42.60
N PHE A 4 42.30 -6.72 -43.26
CA PHE A 4 41.16 -6.09 -42.60
C PHE A 4 40.05 -7.14 -42.46
N HIS A 5 39.70 -7.50 -41.23
CA HIS A 5 38.45 -8.18 -40.91
C HIS A 5 37.60 -7.18 -40.12
N ILE A 6 36.55 -6.66 -40.76
CA ILE A 6 35.55 -5.84 -40.10
C ILE A 6 34.56 -6.81 -39.43
N LEU A 7 34.66 -6.91 -38.11
CA LEU A 7 33.77 -7.70 -37.27
C LEU A 7 32.46 -6.93 -37.06
N THR A 8 31.41 -7.33 -37.78
CA THR A 8 30.06 -6.79 -37.60
C THR A 8 29.47 -7.34 -36.30
N ILE A 9 29.42 -6.50 -35.26
CA ILE A 9 28.77 -6.84 -33.99
C ILE A 9 27.25 -6.69 -34.20
N VAL A 10 26.55 -7.82 -34.27
CA VAL A 10 25.09 -7.88 -34.23
C VAL A 10 24.65 -7.57 -32.79
N LEU A 11 24.08 -6.40 -32.57
CA LEU A 11 23.47 -6.01 -31.29
C LEU A 11 22.18 -6.84 -31.11
N PRO A 12 22.05 -7.72 -30.10
CA PRO A 12 20.78 -8.36 -29.82
C PRO A 12 19.85 -7.30 -29.23
N CYS A 13 18.77 -7.02 -29.95
CA CYS A 13 17.66 -6.21 -29.48
C CYS A 13 17.03 -6.94 -28.28
N LEU A 14 17.35 -6.49 -27.06
CA LEU A 14 16.69 -6.95 -25.85
C LEU A 14 15.23 -6.47 -25.89
N SER A 15 14.34 -7.36 -26.27
CA SER A 15 12.89 -7.17 -26.14
C SER A 15 12.55 -7.06 -24.66
N PHE A 16 12.36 -5.82 -24.18
CA PHE A 16 11.78 -5.58 -22.87
C PHE A 16 10.33 -6.07 -22.88
N VAL A 17 10.08 -7.22 -22.26
CA VAL A 17 8.72 -7.64 -21.90
C VAL A 17 8.23 -6.68 -20.83
N THR A 18 7.38 -5.74 -21.21
CA THR A 18 6.69 -4.86 -20.25
C THR A 18 5.53 -5.65 -19.67
N PHE A 19 5.68 -6.08 -18.41
CA PHE A 19 4.55 -6.58 -17.64
C PHE A 19 3.58 -5.41 -17.43
N ALA A 20 2.48 -5.41 -18.18
CA ALA A 20 1.41 -4.43 -18.00
C ALA A 20 0.78 -4.63 -16.61
N GLN A 21 0.91 -3.63 -15.75
CA GLN A 21 0.25 -3.63 -14.44
C GLN A 21 -1.22 -3.25 -14.62
N ASN A 22 -2.13 -4.02 -14.03
CA ASN A 22 -3.54 -3.65 -13.93
C ASN A 22 -3.68 -2.53 -12.89
N ALA A 23 -3.60 -1.28 -13.37
CA ALA A 23 -3.85 -0.09 -12.56
C ALA A 23 -5.22 0.49 -12.92
N THR A 24 -6.09 0.64 -11.92
CA THR A 24 -7.39 1.30 -12.07
C THR A 24 -7.30 2.72 -11.52
N GLN A 25 -7.57 3.73 -12.33
CA GLN A 25 -7.60 5.14 -11.94
C GLN A 25 -9.05 5.57 -11.76
N VAL A 26 -9.37 6.22 -10.63
CA VAL A 26 -10.69 6.76 -10.30
C VAL A 26 -10.58 8.25 -10.01
N GLU A 27 -11.38 9.05 -10.71
CA GLU A 27 -11.40 10.51 -10.60
C GLU A 27 -12.74 11.09 -11.07
N GLY A 28 -12.94 12.40 -10.88
CA GLY A 28 -14.13 13.09 -11.36
C GLY A 28 -15.44 12.57 -10.77
N LYS A 29 -16.41 12.27 -11.65
CA LYS A 29 -17.79 11.91 -11.28
C LYS A 29 -17.93 10.60 -10.51
N ASP A 30 -16.98 9.67 -10.68
CA ASP A 30 -17.03 8.34 -10.08
C ASP A 30 -16.39 8.31 -8.67
N LEU A 31 -15.65 9.37 -8.34
CA LEU A 31 -14.91 9.50 -7.08
C LEU A 31 -15.80 9.48 -5.82
N PRO A 32 -16.98 10.16 -5.77
CA PRO A 32 -17.84 10.14 -4.59
C PRO A 32 -18.32 8.73 -4.21
N SER A 33 -18.86 8.00 -5.19
CA SER A 33 -19.34 6.63 -5.01
C SER A 33 -18.20 5.70 -4.62
N PHE A 34 -17.03 5.87 -5.25
CA PHE A 34 -15.87 5.07 -4.92
C PHE A 34 -15.36 5.32 -3.49
N ILE A 35 -15.27 6.57 -3.04
CA ILE A 35 -14.88 6.91 -1.67
C ILE A 35 -15.86 6.35 -0.65
N SER A 36 -17.17 6.41 -0.94
CA SER A 36 -18.20 5.81 -0.08
C SER A 36 -17.98 4.30 0.08
N ASN A 37 -17.81 3.60 -1.05
CA ASN A 37 -17.56 2.16 -1.03
C ASN A 37 -16.24 1.80 -0.33
N LEU A 38 -15.18 2.57 -0.57
CA LEU A 38 -13.88 2.37 0.08
C LEU A 38 -13.97 2.59 1.60
N THR A 39 -14.72 3.59 2.02
CA THR A 39 -14.95 3.88 3.45
C THR A 39 -15.69 2.72 4.12
N GLN A 40 -16.75 2.20 3.47
CA GLN A 40 -17.47 1.04 3.97
C GLN A 40 -16.55 -0.19 4.07
N GLN A 41 -15.75 -0.48 3.03
CA GLN A 41 -14.79 -1.58 3.05
C GLN A 41 -13.79 -1.47 4.20
N VAL A 42 -13.23 -0.28 4.43
CA VAL A 42 -12.31 0.00 5.54
C VAL A 42 -12.94 -0.35 6.89
N TYR A 43 -14.20 0.03 7.11
CA TYR A 43 -14.92 -0.32 8.35
C TYR A 43 -15.24 -1.81 8.45
N GLU A 44 -15.69 -2.44 7.38
CA GLU A 44 -15.98 -3.88 7.36
C GLU A 44 -14.72 -4.72 7.63
N ASP A 45 -13.59 -4.36 7.02
CA ASP A 45 -12.31 -5.03 7.24
C ASP A 45 -11.82 -4.84 8.68
N THR A 46 -12.07 -3.66 9.27
CA THR A 46 -11.78 -3.39 10.68
C THR A 46 -12.60 -4.28 11.61
N ILE A 47 -13.87 -4.54 11.31
CA ILE A 47 -14.73 -5.42 12.12
C ILE A 47 -14.27 -6.89 12.02
N LYS A 48 -13.78 -7.31 10.85
CA LYS A 48 -13.28 -8.67 10.61
C LYS A 48 -11.91 -8.92 11.21
N PHE A 49 -11.19 -7.87 11.61
CA PHE A 49 -9.87 -7.99 12.19
C PHE A 49 -9.90 -8.81 13.49
N SER A 50 -9.04 -9.81 13.56
CA SER A 50 -8.79 -10.58 14.78
C SER A 50 -7.31 -10.53 15.11
N ARG A 51 -6.99 -10.25 16.38
CA ARG A 51 -5.62 -10.23 16.87
C ARG A 51 -4.95 -11.60 16.76
N ASP A 52 -5.72 -12.68 16.87
CA ASP A 52 -5.24 -14.07 16.73
C ASP A 52 -4.77 -14.41 15.29
N ASP A 53 -5.22 -13.61 14.32
CA ASP A 53 -4.77 -13.71 12.94
C ASP A 53 -3.43 -12.99 12.71
N LEU A 54 -2.80 -12.38 13.71
CA LEU A 54 -1.47 -11.78 13.56
C LEU A 54 -0.34 -12.82 13.59
N LEU A 55 0.63 -12.62 12.68
CA LEU A 55 1.94 -13.27 12.69
C LEU A 55 2.99 -12.20 13.01
N HIS A 56 3.72 -12.41 14.09
CA HIS A 56 4.88 -11.58 14.43
C HIS A 56 6.15 -12.26 13.92
N THR A 57 6.96 -11.50 13.19
CA THR A 57 8.24 -11.93 12.63
C THR A 57 9.33 -10.92 13.00
N GLN A 58 10.60 -11.24 12.78
CA GLN A 58 11.71 -10.30 13.02
C GLN A 58 11.60 -9.01 12.18
N VAL A 59 10.92 -9.07 11.03
CA VAL A 59 10.74 -7.95 10.10
C VAL A 59 9.41 -7.20 10.33
N GLY A 60 8.62 -7.60 11.32
CA GLY A 60 7.37 -6.94 11.70
C GLY A 60 6.18 -7.90 11.79
N SER A 61 4.99 -7.31 11.90
CA SER A 61 3.73 -8.05 12.07
C SER A 61 2.89 -8.01 10.79
N ARG A 62 2.18 -9.11 10.48
CA ARG A 62 1.24 -9.20 9.35
C ARG A 62 0.05 -10.07 9.72
N ASN A 63 -1.10 -9.86 9.07
CA ASN A 63 -2.20 -10.82 9.19
C ASN A 63 -1.88 -12.11 8.43
N LYS A 64 -2.36 -13.25 8.95
CA LYS A 64 -2.39 -14.57 8.29
C LYS A 64 -3.32 -14.56 7.07
N LYS A 65 -4.37 -13.75 7.15
CA LYS A 65 -5.38 -13.57 6.11
C LYS A 65 -5.14 -12.24 5.39
N GLY A 66 -5.34 -12.20 4.08
CA GLY A 66 -5.06 -11.05 3.20
C GLY A 66 -5.99 -9.84 3.37
N TYR A 67 -6.44 -9.50 4.58
CA TYR A 67 -7.27 -8.31 4.85
C TYR A 67 -6.50 -6.99 4.68
N SER A 68 -5.32 -7.04 4.09
CA SER A 68 -4.22 -6.14 4.32
C SER A 68 -3.93 -5.28 3.10
N LYS A 69 -4.78 -4.26 2.89
CA LYS A 69 -4.54 -3.24 1.87
C LYS A 69 -3.50 -2.24 2.36
N LEU A 70 -2.58 -1.86 1.48
CA LEU A 70 -1.65 -0.76 1.72
C LEU A 70 -2.22 0.52 1.11
N TYR A 71 -2.47 1.52 1.94
CA TYR A 71 -2.89 2.85 1.51
C TYR A 71 -1.67 3.78 1.44
N MET A 72 -1.46 4.38 0.27
CA MET A 72 -0.34 5.28 -0.02
C MET A 72 -0.85 6.69 -0.29
N ILE A 73 -0.60 7.62 0.63
CA ILE A 73 -1.10 9.00 0.54
C ILE A 73 -0.02 9.90 -0.06
N ASN A 74 -0.32 10.52 -1.19
CA ASN A 74 0.60 11.37 -1.96
C ASN A 74 1.96 10.71 -2.26
N GLY A 75 2.01 9.37 -2.27
CA GLY A 75 3.25 8.59 -2.39
C GLY A 75 4.27 8.80 -1.25
N LYS A 76 3.91 9.58 -0.22
CA LYS A 76 4.80 10.00 0.87
C LYS A 76 4.46 9.35 2.20
N TYR A 77 3.20 8.98 2.41
CA TYR A 77 2.74 8.39 3.65
C TYR A 77 2.09 7.04 3.39
N ALA A 78 2.29 6.11 4.30
CA ALA A 78 1.79 4.75 4.23
C ALA A 78 0.87 4.48 5.42
N TYR A 79 -0.19 3.72 5.16
CA TYR A 79 -1.09 3.17 6.16
C TYR A 79 -1.45 1.75 5.80
N LYS A 80 -1.30 0.87 6.77
CA LYS A 80 -1.55 -0.55 6.59
C LYS A 80 -2.69 -0.94 7.51
N LEU A 81 -3.75 -1.52 6.92
CA LEU A 81 -4.98 -1.79 7.66
C LEU A 81 -4.90 -3.00 8.61
N ASP A 82 -3.76 -3.70 8.63
CA ASP A 82 -3.62 -5.00 9.28
C ASP A 82 -3.73 -5.00 10.79
N ILE A 83 -3.67 -3.83 11.44
CA ILE A 83 -3.43 -3.76 12.87
C ILE A 83 -4.10 -2.52 13.45
N ILE A 84 -5.39 -2.55 13.79
CA ILE A 84 -6.01 -1.32 14.28
C ILE A 84 -7.17 -1.46 15.29
N ALA A 85 -7.09 -0.66 16.35
CA ALA A 85 -8.21 -0.17 17.14
C ALA A 85 -9.11 0.76 16.33
N GLY A 86 -10.42 0.66 16.53
CA GLY A 86 -11.41 1.39 15.74
C GLY A 86 -11.24 2.91 15.71
N GLU A 87 -10.72 3.52 16.77
CA GLU A 87 -10.53 4.97 16.85
C GLU A 87 -9.56 5.52 15.77
N LEU A 88 -8.51 4.78 15.41
CA LEU A 88 -7.52 5.22 14.43
C LEU A 88 -8.04 5.02 13.00
N VAL A 89 -8.88 4.01 12.80
CA VAL A 89 -9.63 3.83 11.54
C VAL A 89 -10.55 5.00 11.31
N GLU A 90 -11.30 5.40 12.35
CA GLU A 90 -12.18 6.56 12.28
C GLU A 90 -11.40 7.84 11.97
N GLN A 91 -10.24 8.04 12.60
CA GLN A 91 -9.37 9.18 12.31
C GLN A 91 -8.82 9.14 10.88
N PHE A 92 -8.43 7.96 10.37
CA PHE A 92 -8.00 7.78 8.98
C PHE A 92 -9.12 8.16 8.01
N VAL A 93 -10.33 7.63 8.20
CA VAL A 93 -11.49 7.94 7.35
C VAL A 93 -11.79 9.43 7.35
N LYS A 94 -11.88 10.05 8.54
CA LYS A 94 -12.21 11.48 8.70
C LYS A 94 -11.14 12.42 8.15
N GLU A 95 -9.87 12.02 8.16
CA GLU A 95 -8.78 12.88 7.71
C GLU A 95 -8.44 12.67 6.23
N VAL A 96 -8.49 11.42 5.75
CA VAL A 96 -7.98 11.00 4.44
C VAL A 96 -9.09 10.75 3.43
N LEU A 97 -10.13 10.01 3.81
CA LEU A 97 -11.23 9.61 2.91
C LEU A 97 -12.33 10.69 2.80
N VAL A 98 -11.91 11.93 2.61
CA VAL A 98 -12.80 13.09 2.46
C VAL A 98 -12.82 13.52 1.00
N LEU A 99 -13.99 13.44 0.37
CA LEU A 99 -14.19 13.76 -1.05
C LEU A 99 -13.56 15.09 -1.46
N ASP A 100 -13.77 16.14 -0.67
CA ASP A 100 -13.27 17.48 -0.99
C ASP A 100 -11.74 17.58 -0.96
N LYS A 101 -11.07 16.67 -0.25
CA LYS A 101 -9.61 16.62 -0.16
C LYS A 101 -8.99 15.76 -1.26
N ILE A 102 -9.69 14.77 -1.79
CA ILE A 102 -9.12 13.79 -2.73
C ILE A 102 -9.18 14.31 -4.18
N GLU A 103 -8.06 14.22 -4.88
CA GLU A 103 -7.92 14.52 -6.30
C GLU A 103 -8.22 13.28 -7.15
N SER A 104 -7.58 12.16 -6.82
CA SER A 104 -7.76 10.88 -7.51
C SER A 104 -7.32 9.71 -6.65
N ILE A 105 -7.81 8.52 -7.00
CA ILE A 105 -7.40 7.25 -6.39
C ILE A 105 -6.91 6.32 -7.50
N CYS A 106 -5.73 5.74 -7.31
CA CYS A 106 -5.17 4.74 -8.21
C CYS A 106 -4.99 3.43 -7.45
N ILE A 107 -5.66 2.39 -7.93
CA ILE A 107 -5.60 1.04 -7.39
C ILE A 107 -4.59 0.27 -8.22
N ARG A 108 -3.57 -0.29 -7.57
CA ARG A 108 -2.62 -1.19 -8.21
C ARG A 108 -2.81 -2.58 -7.64
N GLN A 109 -3.32 -3.47 -8.49
CA GLN A 109 -3.33 -4.90 -8.24
C GLN A 109 -2.01 -5.43 -8.77
N GLY A 110 -1.15 -5.90 -7.87
CA GLY A 110 0.21 -6.29 -8.21
C GLY A 110 0.50 -7.72 -7.83
N ASP A 111 1.29 -8.40 -8.67
CA ASP A 111 2.09 -9.55 -8.24
C ASP A 111 2.77 -9.20 -6.91
N ILE A 112 2.49 -10.02 -5.90
CA ILE A 112 3.00 -9.90 -4.53
C ILE A 112 4.51 -9.62 -4.56
N SER A 113 5.26 -10.25 -5.46
CA SER A 113 6.71 -10.10 -5.59
C SER A 113 7.12 -8.68 -5.98
N TYR A 114 6.40 -8.07 -6.94
CA TYR A 114 6.66 -6.71 -7.38
C TYR A 114 6.25 -5.69 -6.33
N SER A 115 5.06 -5.85 -5.75
CA SER A 115 4.57 -4.99 -4.68
C SER A 115 5.48 -5.03 -3.45
N GLN A 116 5.99 -6.21 -3.09
CA GLN A 116 6.95 -6.37 -2.02
C GLN A 116 8.32 -5.74 -2.32
N SER A 117 8.77 -5.73 -3.58
CA SER A 117 10.02 -5.05 -3.96
C SER A 117 9.96 -3.53 -3.77
N ILE A 118 8.78 -2.92 -3.94
CA ILE A 118 8.61 -1.46 -3.87
C ILE A 118 8.18 -0.99 -2.48
N TYR A 119 7.36 -1.81 -1.80
CA TYR A 119 6.67 -1.42 -0.58
C TYR A 119 7.03 -2.30 0.63
N GLY A 120 7.91 -3.29 0.45
CA GLY A 120 8.36 -4.23 1.48
C GLY A 120 7.40 -5.41 1.68
N SER A 121 7.77 -6.33 2.58
CA SER A 121 7.02 -7.55 2.94
C SER A 121 5.62 -7.31 3.53
N HIS A 122 5.23 -6.04 3.62
CA HIS A 122 3.98 -5.59 4.20
C HIS A 122 2.81 -5.57 3.21
N VAL A 123 3.05 -5.69 1.89
CA VAL A 123 1.98 -5.79 0.89
C VAL A 123 1.65 -7.24 0.61
N VAL A 124 0.36 -7.56 0.69
CA VAL A 124 -0.15 -8.92 0.45
C VAL A 124 -1.00 -9.00 -0.81
N ASP A 125 -1.75 -7.96 -1.19
CA ASP A 125 -2.69 -8.08 -2.34
C ASP A 125 -2.82 -6.80 -3.18
N GLU A 126 -3.07 -5.65 -2.54
CA GLU A 126 -3.46 -4.43 -3.24
C GLU A 126 -2.83 -3.18 -2.63
N VAL A 127 -2.41 -2.24 -3.49
CA VAL A 127 -1.94 -0.91 -3.08
C VAL A 127 -2.90 0.15 -3.60
N ILE A 128 -3.50 0.91 -2.67
CA ILE A 128 -4.41 2.01 -2.97
C ILE A 128 -3.66 3.33 -2.81
N HIS A 129 -3.33 3.97 -3.94
CA HIS A 129 -2.73 5.29 -3.96
C HIS A 129 -3.82 6.36 -3.90
N ILE A 130 -3.79 7.20 -2.88
CA ILE A 130 -4.71 8.33 -2.71
C ILE A 130 -3.91 9.60 -2.94
N LYS A 131 -4.29 10.36 -3.97
CA LYS A 131 -3.74 11.68 -4.26
C LYS A 131 -4.66 12.73 -3.64
N ILE A 132 -4.12 13.54 -2.74
CA ILE A 132 -4.81 14.66 -2.10
C ILE A 132 -4.53 15.93 -2.91
N LYS A 133 -5.56 16.76 -3.12
CA LYS A 133 -5.46 18.05 -3.81
C LYS A 133 -4.39 18.93 -3.15
N ALA A 134 -3.58 19.60 -3.95
CA ALA A 134 -2.43 20.38 -3.46
C ALA A 134 -2.78 21.45 -2.39
N LYS A 135 -4.00 22.01 -2.43
CA LYS A 135 -4.46 23.05 -1.49
C LYS A 135 -5.22 22.50 -0.27
N ALA A 136 -5.51 21.19 -0.23
CA ALA A 136 -6.23 20.60 0.89
C ALA A 136 -5.33 20.50 2.12
N ARG A 137 -5.88 20.84 3.29
CA ARG A 137 -5.20 20.61 4.57
C ARG A 137 -5.14 19.11 4.84
N PHE A 138 -3.96 18.62 5.19
CA PHE A 138 -3.70 17.22 5.46
C PHE A 138 -2.78 17.07 6.66
N ASN A 139 -3.26 16.40 7.71
CA ASN A 139 -2.47 16.10 8.90
C ASN A 139 -2.14 14.60 8.97
N PRO A 140 -0.92 14.19 8.58
CA PRO A 140 -0.56 12.78 8.54
C PRO A 140 -0.54 12.12 9.92
N LYS A 141 -0.32 12.88 11.00
CA LYS A 141 -0.28 12.33 12.36
C LYS A 141 -1.65 11.88 12.85
N VAL A 142 -2.71 12.61 12.46
CA VAL A 142 -4.09 12.33 12.89
C VAL A 142 -4.60 11.07 12.22
N GLY A 143 -4.31 10.84 10.94
CA GLY A 143 -4.72 9.62 10.25
C GLY A 143 -3.91 8.36 10.61
N GLY A 144 -3.11 8.37 11.67
CA GLY A 144 -2.21 7.27 12.02
C GLY A 144 -1.16 6.95 10.93
N LEU A 145 -0.85 7.92 10.05
CA LEU A 145 -0.01 7.70 8.88
C LEU A 145 1.47 7.85 9.22
N LYS A 146 2.33 6.99 8.64
CA LYS A 146 3.78 7.12 8.76
C LYS A 146 4.42 7.49 7.44
N LYS A 147 5.57 8.16 7.51
CA LYS A 147 6.33 8.55 6.32
C LYS A 147 6.90 7.30 5.63
N LYS A 148 6.83 7.26 4.29
CA LYS A 148 7.39 6.17 3.47
C LYS A 148 8.84 5.90 3.87
N GLY A 149 9.17 4.61 4.05
CA GLY A 149 10.49 4.15 4.51
C GLY A 149 10.70 4.18 6.02
N LYS A 150 9.76 4.74 6.80
CA LYS A 150 9.66 4.50 8.24
C LYS A 150 8.44 3.63 8.48
N THR A 151 8.68 2.34 8.69
CA THR A 151 7.65 1.45 9.21
C THR A 151 7.47 1.72 10.70
N GLY A 152 6.21 1.75 11.06
CA GLY A 152 5.78 1.65 12.42
C GLY A 152 4.27 1.58 12.37
N ASN A 153 3.68 0.60 12.98
CA ASN A 153 2.23 0.41 12.95
C ASN A 153 1.54 1.10 14.13
N ASN A 154 0.22 1.19 14.02
CA ASN A 154 -0.65 1.57 15.11
C ASN A 154 -0.69 0.55 16.25
N PHE A 155 -0.26 -0.72 16.04
CA PHE A 155 0.01 -1.66 17.16
C PHE A 155 1.15 -2.63 16.82
N GLU A 156 2.30 -2.11 16.39
CA GLU A 156 3.48 -2.97 16.13
C GLU A 156 4.03 -3.65 17.40
N GLN A 157 3.49 -3.31 18.57
CA GLN A 157 3.80 -4.01 19.80
C GLN A 157 3.05 -5.34 19.84
N ARG A 158 3.81 -6.37 19.47
CA ARG A 158 3.61 -7.73 19.97
C ARG A 158 3.40 -7.65 21.49
N LEU A 159 2.28 -8.15 21.99
CA LEU A 159 2.06 -8.34 23.42
C LEU A 159 3.01 -9.43 23.93
N ASP A 160 3.32 -9.40 25.21
CA ASP A 160 4.29 -10.32 25.80
C ASP A 160 3.92 -11.80 25.61
N ASN A 161 2.61 -12.10 25.53
CA ASN A 161 2.06 -13.43 25.33
C ASN A 161 1.97 -13.89 23.85
N GLU A 162 2.30 -13.03 22.88
CA GLU A 162 2.21 -13.37 21.45
C GLU A 162 3.51 -14.00 20.92
N ILE A 163 3.40 -15.06 20.12
CA ILE A 163 4.56 -15.80 19.61
C ILE A 163 5.30 -14.98 18.54
N LEU A 164 6.63 -14.84 18.70
CA LEU A 164 7.53 -14.32 17.67
C LEU A 164 8.12 -15.46 16.84
N ILE A 165 7.81 -15.49 15.56
CA ILE A 165 8.40 -16.41 14.60
C ILE A 165 9.78 -15.88 14.20
N ARG A 166 10.83 -16.67 14.47
CA ARG A 166 12.18 -16.39 14.00
C ARG A 166 12.35 -17.09 12.64
N ILE A 167 12.53 -16.28 11.60
CA ILE A 167 12.83 -16.70 10.22
C ILE A 167 14.17 -16.10 9.83
#